data_AF-A0A0M3KBG8-F1
#
_entry.id   AF-A0A0M3KBG8-F1
#
_cell.length_a   1.000
_cell.length_b   1.000
_cell.length_c   1.000
_cell.angle_alpha   90.00
_cell.angle_beta   90.00
_cell.angle_gamma   90.00
#
_symmetry.space_group_name_H-M   'P 1'
#
loop_
_entity.id
_entity.type
_entity.pdbx_description
1 polymer ?
#
loop_
_entity_poly.entity_id
_entity_poly.type
_entity_poly.pdbx_seq_one_letter_code
_entity_poly.pdbx_strand_id
1 'polypeptide(L)'
;MEEEEPVEVPVERCYLNRNKLTPDIIAIMDSDKRNLSRRLKQYNTQLRAYCTPDLEARDEMFRNCPLWREEKMIHYYKLMRLLYCSDYNLWPNAPKIKRSFGANLQLFEKLYAFMPKQE
;
A
#
# COMPACT_ATOMS: atom_id res chain seq x y z
N MET A 1 37.25 13.20 -19.99
CA MET A 1 36.70 13.03 -18.63
C MET A 1 35.23 13.32 -18.82
N GLU A 2 34.44 12.27 -19.05
CA GLU A 2 32.98 12.43 -19.20
C GLU A 2 32.45 12.73 -17.80
N GLU A 3 31.94 13.95 -17.61
CA GLU A 3 31.20 14.31 -16.40
C GLU A 3 29.89 13.50 -16.44
N GLU A 4 29.80 12.45 -15.64
CA GLU A 4 28.54 11.77 -15.38
C GLU A 4 27.59 12.79 -14.76
N GLU A 5 26.66 13.33 -15.55
CA GLU A 5 25.55 14.13 -15.03
C GLU A 5 24.86 13.33 -13.91
N PRO A 6 24.61 13.93 -12.74
CA PRO A 6 23.99 13.22 -11.64
C PRO A 6 22.60 12.76 -12.08
N VAL A 7 22.43 11.44 -12.21
CA VAL A 7 21.14 10.83 -12.52
C VAL A 7 20.14 11.28 -11.47
N GLU A 8 19.21 12.17 -11.84
CA GLU A 8 18.16 12.63 -10.94
C GLU A 8 17.30 11.44 -10.53
N VAL A 9 17.50 10.95 -9.30
CA VAL A 9 16.70 9.85 -8.76
C VAL A 9 15.26 10.35 -8.62
N PRO A 10 14.28 9.70 -9.28
CA PRO A 10 12.91 10.18 -9.25
C PRO A 10 12.37 10.21 -7.82
N VAL A 11 11.87 11.38 -7.39
CA VAL A 11 11.30 11.53 -6.04
C VAL A 11 10.03 10.69 -5.94
N GLU A 12 10.00 9.78 -4.97
CA GLU A 12 8.84 8.92 -4.73
C GLU A 12 7.57 9.75 -4.40
N ARG A 13 6.45 9.40 -5.04
CA ARG A 13 5.14 10.04 -4.87
C ARG A 13 4.47 9.63 -3.55
N CYS A 14 4.94 10.21 -2.45
CA CYS A 14 4.47 9.93 -1.08
C CYS A 14 4.41 11.20 -0.21
N TYR A 15 3.62 11.18 0.86
CA TYR A 15 3.37 12.37 1.68
C TYR A 15 4.59 12.88 2.46
N LEU A 16 5.57 12.04 2.80
CA LEU A 16 6.83 12.54 3.40
C LEU A 16 7.65 13.36 2.42
N ASN A 17 7.47 13.15 1.12
CA ASN A 17 8.09 13.93 0.06
C ASN A 17 7.17 15.07 -0.45
N ARG A 18 6.05 15.36 0.21
CA ARG A 18 5.03 16.32 -0.28
C ARG A 18 5.62 17.68 -0.69
N ASN A 19 6.64 18.16 0.02
CA ASN A 19 7.32 19.42 -0.27
C ASN A 19 8.15 19.42 -1.57
N LYS A 20 8.41 18.24 -2.14
CA LYS A 20 9.16 18.03 -3.39
C LYS A 20 8.25 17.66 -4.57
N LEU A 21 6.93 17.66 -4.36
CA LEU A 21 5.95 17.22 -5.36
C LEU A 21 5.09 18.40 -5.84
N THR A 22 4.66 18.33 -7.09
CA THR A 22 3.79 19.35 -7.67
C THR A 22 2.37 19.28 -7.08
N PRO A 23 1.61 20.39 -7.08
CA PRO A 23 0.22 20.40 -6.62
C PRO A 23 -0.66 19.35 -7.31
N ASP A 24 -0.46 19.09 -8.60
CA ASP A 24 -1.20 18.09 -9.36
C ASP A 24 -0.94 16.67 -8.85
N ILE A 25 0.33 16.34 -8.56
CA ILE A 25 0.69 15.05 -7.96
C ILE A 25 0.04 14.92 -6.58
N ILE A 26 0.05 15.98 -5.78
CA ILE A 26 -0.59 15.99 -4.45
C ILE A 26 -2.10 15.75 -4.57
N ALA A 27 -2.79 16.36 -5.54
CA ALA A 27 -4.21 16.16 -5.76
C ALA A 27 -4.55 14.70 -6.14
N ILE A 28 -3.71 14.07 -6.97
CA ILE A 28 -3.82 12.64 -7.28
C ILE A 28 -3.63 11.80 -6.01
N MET A 29 -2.60 12.09 -5.22
CA MET A 29 -2.32 11.40 -3.96
C MET A 29 -3.49 11.52 -2.96
N ASP A 30 -4.12 12.70 -2.86
CA ASP A 30 -5.30 12.92 -2.01
C ASP A 30 -6.51 12.10 -2.48
N SER A 31 -6.67 11.91 -3.79
CA SER A 31 -7.67 11.00 -4.35
C SER A 31 -7.38 9.54 -3.99
N ASP A 32 -6.14 9.11 -4.21
CA ASP A 32 -5.69 7.74 -3.93
C ASP A 32 -5.81 7.39 -2.45
N LYS A 33 -5.40 8.29 -1.56
CA LYS A 33 -5.55 8.14 -0.11
C LYS A 33 -7.01 7.93 0.29
N ARG A 34 -7.94 8.72 -0.26
CA ARG A 34 -9.38 8.58 0.00
C ARG A 34 -9.91 7.25 -0.51
N ASN A 35 -9.55 6.85 -1.72
CA ASN A 35 -9.97 5.60 -2.33
C ASN A 35 -9.46 4.37 -1.57
N LEU A 36 -8.18 4.35 -1.22
CA LEU A 36 -7.56 3.28 -0.44
C LEU A 36 -8.18 3.17 0.95
N SER A 37 -8.39 4.29 1.63
CA SER A 37 -9.04 4.32 2.95
C SER A 37 -10.47 3.76 2.89
N ARG A 38 -11.24 4.12 1.85
CA ARG A 38 -12.59 3.60 1.64
C ARG A 38 -12.59 2.09 1.40
N ARG A 39 -11.71 1.58 0.55
CA ARG A 39 -11.57 0.13 0.28
C ARG A 39 -11.19 -0.63 1.54
N LEU A 40 -10.22 -0.13 2.30
CA LEU A 40 -9.82 -0.76 3.57
C LEU A 40 -10.96 -0.82 4.58
N LYS A 41 -11.78 0.23 4.66
CA LYS A 41 -12.98 0.22 5.49
C LYS A 41 -13.98 -0.85 5.03
N GLN A 42 -14.21 -0.97 3.72
CA GLN A 42 -15.09 -2.00 3.13
C GLN A 42 -14.61 -3.41 3.47
N TYR A 43 -13.33 -3.73 3.23
CA TYR A 43 -12.76 -5.04 3.58
C TYR A 43 -12.83 -5.31 5.08
N ASN A 44 -12.55 -4.32 5.93
CA ASN A 44 -12.69 -4.49 7.38
C ASN A 44 -14.13 -4.84 7.78
N THR A 45 -15.13 -4.21 7.16
CA THR A 45 -16.54 -4.54 7.40
C THR A 45 -16.87 -5.95 6.93
N GLN A 46 -16.47 -6.32 5.71
CA GLN A 46 -16.70 -7.66 5.14
C GLN A 46 -16.05 -8.75 6.00
N LEU A 47 -14.76 -8.61 6.33
CA LEU A 47 -14.04 -9.60 7.14
C LEU A 47 -14.64 -9.73 8.55
N ARG A 48 -15.15 -8.65 9.14
CA ARG A 48 -15.82 -8.72 10.45
C ARG A 48 -17.18 -9.42 10.38
N ALA A 49 -17.95 -9.18 9.32
CA ALA A 49 -19.26 -9.77 9.15
C ALA A 49 -19.19 -11.24 8.76
N TYR A 50 -18.18 -11.62 7.96
CA TYR A 50 -18.17 -12.88 7.24
C TYR A 50 -16.88 -13.70 7.42
N CYS A 51 -15.95 -13.35 8.30
CA CYS A 51 -14.71 -14.15 8.47
C CYS A 51 -14.39 -14.39 9.94
N THR A 52 -15.41 -14.73 10.72
CA THR A 52 -15.29 -15.18 12.12
C THR A 52 -15.17 -16.71 12.19
N PRO A 53 -14.42 -17.26 13.16
CA PRO A 53 -14.20 -18.71 13.28
C PRO A 53 -15.50 -19.54 13.32
N ASP A 54 -16.53 -19.04 14.00
CA ASP A 54 -17.81 -19.75 14.17
C ASP A 54 -18.61 -19.88 12.87
N LEU A 55 -18.38 -18.97 11.91
CA LEU A 55 -19.08 -18.94 10.64
C LEU A 55 -18.22 -19.55 9.50
N GLU A 56 -16.88 -19.54 9.65
CA GLU A 56 -15.90 -20.14 8.71
C GLU A 56 -16.14 -21.64 8.45
N ALA A 57 -16.82 -22.34 9.35
CA ALA A 57 -17.10 -23.76 9.23
C ALA A 57 -18.36 -24.11 8.41
N ARG A 58 -19.19 -23.16 7.98
CA ARG A 58 -20.59 -23.45 7.56
C ARG A 58 -21.06 -22.93 6.20
N ASP A 59 -20.35 -22.05 5.50
CA ASP A 59 -20.91 -21.36 4.31
C ASP A 59 -19.89 -21.17 3.16
N GLU A 60 -20.32 -21.32 1.91
CA GLU A 60 -19.50 -21.24 0.69
C GLU A 60 -18.91 -19.85 0.44
N MET A 61 -19.55 -18.78 0.91
CA MET A 61 -19.00 -17.42 0.83
C MET A 61 -17.67 -17.25 1.59
N PHE A 62 -17.35 -18.15 2.53
CA PHE A 62 -16.10 -18.11 3.31
C PHE A 62 -14.85 -18.48 2.51
N ARG A 63 -15.00 -19.11 1.34
CA ARG A 63 -13.87 -19.33 0.42
C ARG A 63 -13.20 -18.01 0.00
N ASN A 64 -13.91 -16.88 0.09
CA ASN A 64 -13.39 -15.57 -0.26
C ASN A 64 -12.62 -14.88 0.89
N CYS A 65 -12.68 -15.39 2.13
CA CYS A 65 -12.00 -14.76 3.26
C CYS A 65 -10.47 -14.67 3.09
N PRO A 66 -9.77 -15.73 2.62
CA PRO A 66 -8.35 -15.61 2.25
C PRO A 66 -8.10 -14.52 1.20
N LEU A 67 -8.89 -14.50 0.12
CA LEU A 67 -8.79 -13.50 -0.94
C LEU A 67 -8.98 -12.07 -0.43
N TRP A 68 -10.04 -11.81 0.35
CA TRP A 68 -10.30 -10.50 0.94
C TRP A 68 -9.21 -10.06 1.92
N ARG A 69 -8.60 -11.01 2.67
CA ARG A 69 -7.46 -10.72 3.56
C ARG A 69 -6.24 -10.30 2.72
N GLU A 70 -5.96 -10.99 1.62
CA GLU A 70 -4.88 -10.65 0.69
C GLU A 70 -5.09 -9.30 0.00
N GLU A 71 -6.27 -9.07 -0.58
CA GLU A 71 -6.60 -7.80 -1.23
C GLU A 71 -6.54 -6.62 -0.25
N LYS A 72 -7.06 -6.80 0.97
CA LYS A 72 -6.92 -5.82 2.04
C LYS A 72 -5.45 -5.53 2.35
N MET A 73 -4.60 -6.56 2.41
CA MET A 73 -3.16 -6.38 2.65
C MET A 73 -2.48 -5.58 1.54
N ILE A 74 -2.83 -5.82 0.28
CA ILE A 74 -2.34 -5.04 -0.87
C ILE A 74 -2.75 -3.57 -0.75
N HIS A 75 -4.02 -3.30 -0.47
CA HIS A 75 -4.51 -1.93 -0.31
C HIS A 75 -3.89 -1.23 0.90
N TYR A 76 -3.63 -1.97 1.96
CA TYR A 76 -2.95 -1.45 3.14
C TYR A 76 -1.51 -1.08 2.81
N TYR A 77 -0.77 -1.96 2.11
CA TYR A 77 0.58 -1.68 1.64
C TYR A 77 0.63 -0.40 0.80
N LYS A 78 -0.26 -0.27 -0.19
CA LYS A 78 -0.35 0.93 -1.05
C LYS A 78 -0.57 2.20 -0.24
N LEU A 79 -1.46 2.15 0.76
CA LEU A 79 -1.73 3.31 1.62
C LEU A 79 -0.52 3.67 2.48
N MET A 80 0.16 2.68 3.05
CA MET A 80 1.34 2.95 3.88
C MET A 80 2.50 3.49 3.05
N ARG A 81 2.74 2.95 1.85
CA ARG A 81 3.72 3.46 0.90
C ARG A 81 3.40 4.90 0.49
N LEU A 82 2.12 5.19 0.20
CA LEU A 82 1.67 6.55 -0.10
C LEU A 82 1.94 7.53 1.06
N LEU A 83 1.74 7.11 2.31
CA LEU A 83 1.91 7.99 3.48
C LEU A 83 3.37 8.14 3.93
N TYR A 84 4.13 7.04 3.92
CA TYR A 84 5.44 6.92 4.57
C TYR A 84 6.58 6.55 3.61
N CYS A 85 6.34 6.54 2.31
CA CYS A 85 7.30 6.14 1.29
C CYS A 85 7.84 4.71 1.53
N SER A 86 9.04 4.43 0.99
CA SER A 86 9.85 3.24 1.28
C SER A 86 10.33 3.09 2.71
N ASP A 87 10.09 4.06 3.58
CA ASP A 87 10.62 4.03 4.93
C ASP A 87 9.73 3.20 5.85
N TYR A 88 9.95 1.87 5.84
CA TYR A 88 9.22 0.94 6.67
C TYR A 88 9.35 1.19 8.17
N ASN A 89 10.36 1.93 8.63
CA ASN A 89 10.52 2.21 10.05
C ASN A 89 9.49 3.23 10.55
N LEU A 90 8.95 4.05 9.64
CA LEU A 90 7.90 5.03 9.92
C LEU A 90 6.49 4.43 9.82
N TRP A 91 6.37 3.19 9.33
CA TRP A 91 5.06 2.54 9.19
C TRP A 91 4.48 2.20 10.57
N PRO A 92 3.18 2.46 10.78
CA PRO A 92 2.48 2.01 11.98
C PRO A 92 2.64 0.49 12.16
N ASN A 93 3.13 0.06 13.32
CA ASN A 93 3.42 -1.35 13.63
C ASN A 93 4.43 -2.01 12.68
N ALA A 94 5.47 -1.29 12.24
CA ALA A 94 6.53 -1.78 11.35
C ALA A 94 7.02 -3.23 11.61
N PRO A 95 7.28 -3.69 12.85
CA PRO A 95 7.73 -5.06 13.10
C PRO A 95 6.66 -6.13 12.79
N LYS A 96 5.38 -5.79 12.93
CA LYS A 96 4.26 -6.69 12.59
C LYS A 96 4.11 -6.76 11.07
N ILE A 97 4.18 -5.60 10.41
CA ILE A 97 4.12 -5.45 8.95
C ILE A 97 5.22 -6.24 8.26
N LYS A 98 6.49 -6.07 8.66
CA LYS A 98 7.61 -6.82 8.07
C LYS A 98 7.41 -8.33 8.18
N ARG A 99 6.86 -8.81 9.31
CA ARG A 99 6.50 -10.22 9.50
C ARG A 99 5.31 -10.66 8.65
N SER A 100 4.25 -9.86 8.57
CA SER A 100 3.02 -10.18 7.83
C SER A 100 3.21 -10.14 6.32
N PHE A 101 4.03 -9.23 5.80
CA PHE A 101 4.36 -9.18 4.37
C PHE A 101 5.46 -10.20 4.01
N GLY A 102 6.42 -10.47 4.90
CA GLY A 102 7.44 -11.51 4.71
C GLY A 102 8.12 -11.40 3.34
N ALA A 103 8.17 -12.52 2.61
CA ALA A 103 8.75 -12.59 1.26
C ALA A 103 7.98 -11.76 0.21
N ASN A 104 6.69 -11.48 0.43
CA ASN A 104 5.88 -10.68 -0.49
C ASN A 104 6.24 -9.19 -0.46
N LEU A 105 7.03 -8.74 0.52
CA LEU A 105 7.44 -7.33 0.62
C LEU A 105 8.24 -6.88 -0.61
N GLN A 106 9.23 -7.69 -1.03
CA GLN A 106 10.03 -7.40 -2.23
C GLN A 106 9.16 -7.42 -3.51
N LEU A 107 8.18 -8.31 -3.59
CA LEU A 107 7.24 -8.34 -4.70
C LEU A 107 6.38 -7.06 -4.73
N PHE A 108 5.89 -6.62 -3.59
CA PHE A 108 5.07 -5.41 -3.47
C PHE A 108 5.87 -4.14 -3.72
N GLU A 109 7.14 -4.11 -3.35
CA GLU A 109 8.07 -3.06 -3.75
C GLU A 109 8.17 -2.95 -5.27
N LYS A 110 8.34 -4.07 -5.97
CA LYS A 110 8.43 -4.07 -7.44
C LYS A 110 7.11 -3.67 -8.11
N LEU A 111 5.98 -4.20 -7.63
CA LEU A 111 4.67 -4.00 -8.27
C LEU A 111 4.03 -2.64 -7.98
N TYR A 112 4.32 -2.07 -6.81
CA TYR A 112 3.68 -0.84 -6.33
C TYR A 112 4.70 0.24 -5.96
N ALA A 113 5.92 0.17 -6.49
CA ALA A 113 6.80 1.32 -6.55
C ALA A 113 6.07 2.41 -7.33
N PHE A 114 5.58 3.43 -6.63
CA PHE A 114 5.01 4.64 -7.22
C PHE A 114 6.14 5.50 -7.78
N MET A 115 6.91 4.95 -8.72
CA MET A 115 7.82 5.73 -9.54
C MET A 115 6.96 6.62 -10.45
N PRO A 116 7.38 7.86 -10.74
CA PRO A 116 6.76 8.60 -11.81
C PRO A 116 6.83 7.75 -13.08
N LYS A 117 5.72 7.69 -13.84
CA LYS A 117 5.78 7.20 -15.21
C LYS A 117 6.90 7.99 -15.89
N GLN A 118 7.97 7.31 -16.28
CA GLN A 118 8.86 7.87 -17.28
C GLN A 118 8.00 8.01 -18.53
N GLU A 119 7.88 9.24 -19.02
CA GLU A 119 7.16 9.55 -20.26
C GLU A 119 7.78 8.82 -21.46
#